data_AF-A0A435DHH1-F1
#
_entry.id   AF-A0A435DHH1-F1
#
_cell.length_a   1.000
_cell.length_b   1.000
_cell.length_c   1.000
_cell.angle_alpha   90.00
_cell.angle_beta   90.00
_cell.angle_gamma   90.00
#
_symmetry.space_group_name_H-M   'P 1'
#
loop_
_entity.id
_entity.type
_entity.pdbx_description
1 polymer ?
#
loop_
_entity_poly.entity_id
_entity_poly.type
_entity_poly.pdbx_seq_one_letter_code
_entity_poly.pdbx_strand_id
1 'polypeptide(L)'
;DKPIAGIEFPDEENPFLGWRGIRMCLDRPDIFKRQLRALLRAAVHGNIKVMLPMVSEIAEVTRTRALVDECATELKAEGVPHASFDLGVMIETPAAVLIASALAKEVAFFSIGTNDLTQYIMAADRLNPTVAKLNDVTNPAVMSAIELTAKAGVAAGIMVGMCGEAAGRPDLIPAFIGMGLTELSMSPASIQRAKKTIAAMAPER
;
A
#
# COMPACT_ATOMS: atom_id res chain seq x y z
N ASP A 1 10.51 -3.75 -13.72
CA ASP A 1 11.75 -4.15 -13.02
C ASP A 1 11.60 -5.47 -12.24
N LYS A 2 10.50 -6.24 -12.40
CA LYS A 2 10.23 -7.49 -11.65
C LYS A 2 9.61 -8.56 -12.58
N PRO A 3 10.42 -9.30 -13.35
CA PRO A 3 9.89 -10.36 -14.22
C PRO A 3 9.26 -11.48 -13.39
N ILE A 4 8.12 -12.02 -13.84
CA ILE A 4 7.44 -13.15 -13.21
C ILE A 4 7.49 -14.33 -14.18
N ALA A 5 8.04 -15.46 -13.72
CA ALA A 5 8.13 -16.67 -14.53
C ALA A 5 6.73 -17.10 -15.02
N GLY A 6 6.58 -17.31 -16.33
CA GLY A 6 5.33 -17.71 -16.96
C GLY A 6 4.37 -16.56 -17.31
N ILE A 7 4.77 -15.31 -17.10
CA ILE A 7 4.06 -14.13 -17.60
C ILE A 7 4.95 -13.40 -18.60
N GLU A 8 4.49 -13.31 -19.84
CA GLU A 8 5.09 -12.42 -20.83
C GLU A 8 4.59 -11.01 -20.54
N PHE A 9 5.53 -10.15 -20.13
CA PHE A 9 5.26 -8.72 -20.01
C PHE A 9 5.57 -8.07 -21.36
N PRO A 10 4.67 -7.23 -21.90
CA PRO A 10 5.00 -6.44 -23.07
C PRO A 10 6.19 -5.52 -22.74
N ASP A 11 7.03 -5.25 -23.73
CA ASP A 11 8.04 -4.21 -23.62
C ASP A 11 7.31 -2.85 -23.56
N GLU A 12 7.41 -2.18 -22.42
CA GLU A 12 6.81 -0.86 -22.18
C GLU A 12 7.90 0.19 -22.11
N GLU A 13 7.70 1.33 -22.78
CA GLU A 13 8.61 2.48 -22.69
C GLU A 13 8.72 3.02 -21.25
N ASN A 14 7.63 2.96 -20.49
CA ASN A 14 7.54 3.49 -19.12
C ASN A 14 6.91 2.46 -18.16
N PRO A 15 7.65 1.41 -17.74
CA PRO A 15 7.09 0.33 -16.92
C PRO A 15 6.54 0.79 -15.55
N PHE A 16 7.03 1.91 -15.01
CA PHE A 16 6.49 2.50 -13.79
C PHE A 16 5.07 3.07 -13.99
N LEU A 17 4.71 3.48 -15.20
CA LEU A 17 3.37 3.99 -15.53
C LEU A 17 2.48 2.91 -16.18
N GLY A 18 3.02 1.70 -16.36
CA GLY A 18 2.44 0.66 -17.21
C GLY A 18 1.60 -0.41 -16.50
N TRP A 19 1.62 -1.60 -17.09
CA TRP A 19 0.81 -2.77 -16.72
C TRP A 19 1.38 -3.50 -15.50
N ARG A 20 1.15 -2.96 -14.30
CA ARG A 20 1.67 -3.48 -13.03
C ARG A 20 0.69 -3.35 -11.88
N GLY A 21 1.00 -4.02 -10.76
CA GLY A 21 0.21 -3.97 -9.52
C GLY A 21 -1.22 -4.45 -9.77
N ILE A 22 -2.21 -3.73 -9.23
CA ILE A 22 -3.61 -4.13 -9.33
C ILE A 22 -4.14 -4.18 -10.77
N ARG A 23 -3.59 -3.39 -11.68
CA ARG A 23 -4.00 -3.33 -13.10
C ARG A 23 -3.78 -4.67 -13.79
N MET A 24 -2.58 -5.24 -13.66
CA MET A 24 -2.24 -6.56 -14.20
C MET A 24 -3.08 -7.65 -13.52
N CYS A 25 -3.27 -7.57 -12.21
CA CYS A 25 -4.08 -8.52 -11.46
C CYS A 25 -5.55 -8.57 -11.93
N LEU A 26 -6.15 -7.40 -12.20
CA LEU A 26 -7.54 -7.30 -12.66
C LEU A 26 -7.72 -7.66 -14.15
N ASP A 27 -6.68 -7.53 -14.95
CA ASP A 27 -6.66 -7.95 -16.36
C ASP A 27 -6.37 -9.45 -16.52
N ARG A 28 -5.63 -10.04 -15.57
CA ARG A 28 -5.29 -11.48 -15.51
C ARG A 28 -5.87 -12.15 -14.26
N PRO A 29 -7.21 -12.29 -14.17
CA PRO A 29 -7.86 -12.91 -13.02
C PRO A 29 -7.45 -14.39 -12.85
N ASP A 30 -7.02 -15.08 -13.91
CA ASP A 30 -6.50 -16.45 -13.85
C ASP A 30 -5.25 -16.57 -12.96
N ILE A 31 -4.46 -15.50 -12.87
CA ILE A 31 -3.29 -15.39 -12.00
C ILE A 31 -3.71 -14.85 -10.63
N PHE A 32 -4.51 -13.79 -10.63
CA PHE A 32 -4.87 -13.11 -9.39
C PHE A 32 -5.71 -13.99 -8.46
N LYS A 33 -6.69 -14.73 -9.00
CA LYS A 33 -7.51 -15.66 -8.20
C LYS A 33 -6.67 -16.75 -7.54
N ARG A 34 -5.54 -17.19 -8.12
CA ARG A 34 -4.63 -18.14 -7.47
C ARG A 34 -4.06 -17.56 -6.18
N GLN A 35 -3.63 -16.30 -6.22
CA GLN A 35 -3.13 -15.59 -5.04
C GLN A 35 -4.25 -15.36 -4.01
N LEU A 36 -5.42 -14.89 -4.44
CA LEU A 36 -6.55 -14.63 -3.54
C LEU A 36 -7.01 -15.91 -2.82
N ARG A 37 -7.16 -17.02 -3.55
CA ARG A 37 -7.50 -18.33 -2.96
C ARG A 37 -6.45 -18.80 -1.97
N ALA A 38 -5.16 -18.60 -2.27
CA ALA A 38 -4.10 -18.94 -1.33
C ALA A 38 -4.17 -18.10 -0.05
N LEU A 39 -4.44 -16.79 -0.16
CA LEU A 39 -4.60 -15.89 0.99
C LEU A 39 -5.81 -16.26 1.85
N LEU A 40 -6.96 -16.56 1.23
CA LEU A 40 -8.17 -17.01 1.94
C LEU A 40 -7.94 -18.32 2.73
N ARG A 41 -7.21 -19.27 2.14
CA ARG A 41 -6.83 -20.52 2.82
C ARG A 41 -5.85 -20.27 3.97
N ALA A 42 -4.87 -19.40 3.76
CA ALA A 42 -3.88 -19.05 4.77
C ALA A 42 -4.52 -18.31 5.97
N ALA A 43 -5.59 -17.55 5.75
CA ALA A 43 -6.27 -16.78 6.78
C ALA A 43 -6.90 -17.66 7.88
N VAL A 44 -7.09 -18.96 7.64
CA VAL A 44 -7.51 -19.92 8.69
C VAL A 44 -6.47 -20.05 9.80
N HIS A 45 -5.20 -19.78 9.50
CA HIS A 45 -4.07 -20.00 10.41
C HIS A 45 -3.63 -18.77 11.19
N GLY A 46 -4.21 -17.59 10.91
CA GLY A 46 -3.84 -16.38 11.62
C GLY A 46 -4.40 -15.11 11.02
N ASN A 47 -4.05 -13.98 11.64
CA ASN A 47 -4.49 -12.66 11.21
C ASN A 47 -3.74 -12.23 9.94
N ILE A 48 -4.42 -12.32 8.80
CA ILE A 48 -3.90 -11.85 7.51
C ILE A 48 -4.59 -10.53 7.15
N LYS A 49 -3.78 -9.55 6.77
CA LYS A 49 -4.22 -8.33 6.10
C LYS A 49 -3.68 -8.32 4.68
N VAL A 50 -4.55 -8.07 3.71
CA VAL A 50 -4.21 -8.05 2.29
C VAL A 50 -4.29 -6.62 1.80
N MET A 51 -3.30 -6.18 1.04
CA MET A 51 -3.20 -4.80 0.59
C MET A 51 -3.01 -4.74 -0.93
N LEU A 52 -3.78 -3.86 -1.59
CA LEU A 52 -3.74 -3.67 -3.04
C LEU A 52 -2.70 -2.61 -3.42
N PRO A 53 -1.70 -2.94 -4.27
CA PRO A 53 -0.74 -1.97 -4.79
C PRO A 53 -1.28 -1.26 -6.05
N MET A 54 -0.76 -0.07 -6.33
CA MET A 54 -1.00 0.72 -7.54
C MET A 54 -2.47 1.11 -7.76
N VAL A 55 -3.27 1.16 -6.69
CA VAL A 55 -4.66 1.65 -6.79
C VAL A 55 -4.64 3.12 -7.21
N SER A 56 -5.48 3.45 -8.17
CA SER A 56 -5.75 4.80 -8.66
C SER A 56 -7.25 5.12 -8.73
N GLU A 57 -8.12 4.09 -8.64
CA GLU A 57 -9.56 4.25 -8.75
C GLU A 57 -10.33 3.37 -7.74
N ILE A 58 -11.51 3.82 -7.33
CA ILE A 58 -12.38 3.07 -6.40
C ILE A 58 -12.83 1.73 -7.03
N ALA A 59 -13.07 1.72 -8.35
CA ALA A 59 -13.50 0.54 -9.08
C ALA A 59 -12.51 -0.63 -8.99
N GLU A 60 -11.21 -0.35 -8.81
CA GLU A 60 -10.21 -1.40 -8.65
C GLU A 60 -10.39 -2.15 -7.32
N VAL A 61 -10.76 -1.44 -6.25
CA VAL A 61 -11.06 -2.03 -4.94
C VAL A 61 -12.34 -2.87 -5.01
N THR A 62 -13.41 -2.33 -5.59
CA THR A 62 -14.70 -3.04 -5.65
C THR A 62 -14.64 -4.28 -6.55
N ARG A 63 -13.96 -4.20 -7.71
CA ARG A 63 -13.70 -5.37 -8.56
C ARG A 63 -12.87 -6.43 -7.85
N THR A 64 -11.88 -6.02 -7.07
CA THR A 64 -11.07 -6.98 -6.30
C THR A 64 -11.88 -7.67 -5.21
N ARG A 65 -12.75 -6.94 -4.51
CA ARG A 65 -13.66 -7.52 -3.51
C ARG A 65 -14.58 -8.57 -4.14
N ALA A 66 -15.14 -8.29 -5.31
CA ALA A 66 -15.95 -9.28 -6.04
C ALA A 66 -15.16 -10.55 -6.37
N LEU A 67 -13.89 -10.43 -6.80
CA LEU A 67 -13.03 -11.60 -7.04
C LEU A 67 -12.71 -12.38 -5.75
N VAL A 68 -12.54 -11.70 -4.61
CA VAL A 68 -12.35 -12.34 -3.31
C VAL A 68 -13.58 -13.17 -2.92
N ASP A 69 -14.78 -12.59 -3.07
CA ASP A 69 -16.06 -13.25 -2.76
C ASP A 69 -16.32 -14.45 -3.69
N GLU A 70 -15.98 -14.33 -4.97
CA GLU A 70 -16.01 -15.42 -5.93
C GLU A 70 -15.07 -16.56 -5.50
N CYS A 71 -13.81 -16.24 -5.15
CA CYS A 71 -12.84 -17.24 -4.69
C CYS A 71 -13.28 -17.94 -3.39
N ALA A 72 -13.89 -17.22 -2.46
CA ALA A 72 -14.41 -17.79 -1.23
C ALA A 72 -15.58 -18.75 -1.52
N THR A 73 -16.46 -18.38 -2.45
CA THR A 73 -17.58 -19.22 -2.88
C THR A 73 -17.11 -20.52 -3.54
N GLU A 74 -16.10 -20.45 -4.40
CA GLU A 74 -15.47 -21.63 -5.01
C GLU A 74 -14.83 -22.55 -3.95
N LEU A 75 -14.01 -22.00 -3.05
CA LEU A 75 -13.37 -22.77 -1.98
C LEU A 75 -14.40 -23.44 -1.07
N LYS A 76 -15.52 -22.76 -0.79
CA LYS A 76 -16.65 -23.32 -0.06
C LYS A 76 -17.28 -24.51 -0.80
N ALA A 77 -17.50 -24.38 -2.11
CA ALA A 77 -18.06 -25.46 -2.94
C ALA A 77 -17.12 -26.67 -3.03
N GLU A 78 -15.79 -26.43 -3.00
CA GLU A 78 -14.76 -27.47 -2.98
C GLU A 78 -14.54 -28.10 -1.59
N GLY A 79 -15.20 -27.59 -0.53
CA GLY A 79 -15.01 -28.06 0.83
C GLY A 79 -13.63 -27.72 1.42
N VAL A 80 -12.94 -26.72 0.87
CA VAL A 80 -11.62 -26.29 1.33
C VAL A 80 -11.76 -25.26 2.46
N PRO A 81 -11.14 -25.49 3.63
CA PRO A 81 -11.15 -24.50 4.71
C PRO A 81 -10.57 -23.16 4.26
N HIS A 82 -11.27 -22.08 4.59
CA HIS A 82 -10.87 -20.71 4.29
C HIS A 82 -11.49 -19.73 5.30
N ALA A 83 -10.90 -18.55 5.43
CA ALA A 83 -11.39 -17.45 6.26
C ALA A 83 -11.28 -16.12 5.52
N SER A 84 -12.04 -15.11 5.96
CA SER A 84 -11.93 -13.74 5.45
C SER A 84 -10.66 -13.05 5.98
N PHE A 85 -10.24 -11.99 5.30
CA PHE A 85 -9.15 -11.12 5.70
C PHE A 85 -9.55 -9.65 5.53
N ASP A 86 -8.85 -8.77 6.24
CA ASP A 86 -8.97 -7.33 6.04
C ASP A 86 -8.33 -6.93 4.70
N LEU A 87 -9.06 -6.19 3.88
CA LEU A 87 -8.55 -5.62 2.63
C LEU A 87 -8.19 -4.15 2.85
N GLY A 88 -6.97 -3.77 2.49
CA GLY A 88 -6.43 -2.41 2.54
C GLY A 88 -5.89 -1.94 1.20
N VAL A 89 -5.45 -0.68 1.15
CA VAL A 89 -4.83 -0.09 -0.05
C VAL A 89 -3.44 0.46 0.30
N MET A 90 -2.48 0.19 -0.59
CA MET A 90 -1.22 0.92 -0.57
C MET A 90 -1.43 2.28 -1.24
N ILE A 91 -1.33 3.36 -0.48
CA ILE A 91 -1.44 4.72 -1.00
C ILE A 91 -0.08 5.12 -1.56
N GLU A 92 0.11 4.83 -2.84
CA GLU A 92 1.35 5.08 -3.57
C GLU A 92 1.16 5.84 -4.88
N THR A 93 -0.08 6.13 -5.29
CA THR A 93 -0.36 6.96 -6.47
C THR A 93 -0.93 8.33 -6.05
N PRO A 94 -0.64 9.41 -6.78
CA PRO A 94 -1.26 10.71 -6.52
C PRO A 94 -2.79 10.66 -6.64
N ALA A 95 -3.32 9.84 -7.55
CA ALA A 95 -4.75 9.62 -7.69
C ALA A 95 -5.37 9.08 -6.40
N ALA A 96 -4.78 8.03 -5.80
CA ALA A 96 -5.25 7.46 -4.54
C ALA A 96 -5.23 8.46 -3.39
N VAL A 97 -4.22 9.35 -3.33
CA VAL A 97 -4.17 10.44 -2.34
C VAL A 97 -5.37 11.37 -2.50
N LEU A 98 -5.67 11.80 -3.72
CA LEU A 98 -6.75 12.74 -4.00
C LEU A 98 -8.15 12.14 -3.71
N ILE A 99 -8.30 10.83 -3.83
CA ILE A 99 -9.55 10.11 -3.54
C ILE A 99 -9.53 9.35 -2.21
N ALA A 100 -8.56 9.60 -1.34
CA ALA A 100 -8.33 8.82 -0.11
C ALA A 100 -9.58 8.77 0.79
N SER A 101 -10.32 9.88 0.92
CA SER A 101 -11.56 9.92 1.71
C SER A 101 -12.67 9.00 1.18
N ALA A 102 -12.70 8.75 -0.13
CA ALA A 102 -13.63 7.81 -0.73
C ALA A 102 -13.13 6.37 -0.59
N LEU A 103 -11.83 6.14 -0.85
CA LEU A 103 -11.22 4.83 -0.64
C LEU A 103 -11.36 4.35 0.81
N ALA A 104 -11.25 5.25 1.79
CA ALA A 104 -11.29 4.90 3.22
C ALA A 104 -12.65 4.33 3.65
N LYS A 105 -13.72 4.54 2.87
CA LYS A 105 -15.04 3.93 3.09
C LYS A 105 -15.12 2.49 2.59
N GLU A 106 -14.21 2.11 1.69
CA GLU A 106 -14.22 0.83 0.99
C GLU A 106 -13.22 -0.17 1.55
N VAL A 107 -12.27 0.27 2.39
CA VAL A 107 -11.17 -0.57 2.89
C VAL A 107 -10.94 -0.43 4.40
N ALA A 108 -10.31 -1.44 4.99
CA ALA A 108 -10.09 -1.53 6.43
C ALA A 108 -8.86 -0.75 6.93
N PHE A 109 -7.91 -0.44 6.03
CA PHE A 109 -6.69 0.31 6.37
C PHE A 109 -5.99 0.87 5.13
N PHE A 110 -5.10 1.83 5.37
CA PHE A 110 -4.12 2.30 4.41
C PHE A 110 -2.69 1.96 4.84
N SER A 111 -1.80 1.77 3.88
CA SER A 111 -0.37 1.89 4.10
C SER A 111 0.23 2.80 3.04
N ILE A 112 0.92 3.86 3.45
CA ILE A 112 1.53 4.81 2.52
C ILE A 112 2.82 4.21 1.99
N GLY A 113 2.89 3.99 0.67
CA GLY A 113 4.08 3.51 -0.03
C GLY A 113 4.96 4.68 -0.48
N THR A 114 5.72 5.26 0.46
CA THR A 114 6.46 6.53 0.22
C THR A 114 7.41 6.50 -0.95
N ASN A 115 8.00 5.34 -1.24
CA ASN A 115 8.90 5.09 -2.35
C ASN A 115 8.28 5.45 -3.72
N ASP A 116 7.16 4.81 -4.04
CA ASP A 116 6.47 5.01 -5.32
C ASP A 116 5.65 6.32 -5.28
N LEU A 117 5.09 6.68 -4.11
CA LEU A 117 4.40 7.96 -3.94
C LEU A 117 5.29 9.16 -4.25
N THR A 118 6.51 9.19 -3.70
CA THR A 118 7.48 10.27 -3.94
C THR A 118 7.83 10.33 -5.42
N GLN A 119 8.07 9.18 -6.05
CA GLN A 119 8.38 9.11 -7.47
C GLN A 119 7.28 9.71 -8.36
N TYR A 120 6.02 9.34 -8.13
CA TYR A 120 4.92 9.82 -8.97
C TYR A 120 4.53 11.26 -8.66
N ILE A 121 4.61 11.71 -7.41
CA ILE A 121 4.39 13.12 -7.06
C ILE A 121 5.46 14.01 -7.67
N MET A 122 6.72 13.58 -7.62
CA MET A 122 7.87 14.34 -8.12
C MET A 122 8.14 14.14 -9.61
N ALA A 123 7.40 13.24 -10.27
CA ALA A 123 7.63 12.81 -11.66
C ALA A 123 9.11 12.45 -11.94
N ALA A 124 9.76 11.79 -10.97
CA ALA A 124 11.20 11.51 -10.99
C ALA A 124 11.49 10.06 -10.60
N ASP A 125 11.93 9.28 -11.59
CA ASP A 125 12.36 7.90 -11.38
C ASP A 125 13.58 7.84 -10.45
N ARG A 126 13.42 7.20 -9.30
CA ARG A 126 14.49 7.03 -8.31
C ARG A 126 15.65 6.17 -8.82
N LEU A 127 15.41 5.33 -9.83
CA LEU A 127 16.44 4.49 -10.43
C LEU A 127 17.24 5.24 -11.51
N ASN A 128 16.76 6.41 -11.96
CA ASN A 128 17.47 7.24 -12.92
C ASN A 128 18.43 8.20 -12.19
N PRO A 129 19.76 8.02 -12.27
CA PRO A 129 20.73 8.82 -11.52
C PRO A 129 20.66 10.33 -11.81
N THR A 130 20.17 10.71 -13.00
CA THR A 130 20.07 12.12 -13.43
C THR A 130 19.02 12.88 -12.61
N VAL A 131 17.93 12.21 -12.23
CA VAL A 131 16.77 12.81 -11.54
C VAL A 131 16.52 12.24 -10.15
N ALA A 132 17.26 11.22 -9.71
CA ALA A 132 17.09 10.59 -8.40
C ALA A 132 17.11 11.59 -7.23
N LYS A 133 17.88 12.68 -7.33
CA LYS A 133 17.91 13.77 -6.33
C LYS A 133 16.57 14.49 -6.13
N LEU A 134 15.65 14.40 -7.09
CA LEU A 134 14.30 14.97 -7.00
C LEU A 134 13.37 14.06 -6.19
N ASN A 135 13.74 12.79 -5.99
CA ASN A 135 12.99 11.83 -5.21
C ASN A 135 13.28 12.03 -3.72
N ASP A 136 12.73 13.12 -3.17
CA ASP A 136 12.89 13.48 -1.76
C ASP A 136 11.55 13.46 -1.04
N VAL A 137 11.39 12.55 -0.10
CA VAL A 137 10.19 12.45 0.74
C VAL A 137 9.96 13.70 1.58
N THR A 138 11.00 14.49 1.87
CA THR A 138 10.88 15.74 2.64
C THR A 138 10.33 16.89 1.81
N ASN A 139 10.15 16.70 0.49
CA ASN A 139 9.52 17.69 -0.36
C ASN A 139 8.11 18.05 0.17
N PRO A 140 7.74 19.34 0.21
CA PRO A 140 6.43 19.77 0.70
C PRO A 140 5.25 19.09 0.03
N ALA A 141 5.30 18.83 -1.29
CA ALA A 141 4.22 18.17 -2.01
C ALA A 141 4.02 16.72 -1.53
N VAL A 142 5.11 16.01 -1.24
CA VAL A 142 5.07 14.63 -0.75
C VAL A 142 4.57 14.59 0.70
N MET A 143 5.08 15.47 1.56
CA MET A 143 4.61 15.56 2.95
C MET A 143 3.13 15.96 3.04
N SER A 144 2.65 16.87 2.18
CA SER A 144 1.23 17.20 2.07
C SER A 144 0.39 16.02 1.59
N ALA A 145 0.90 15.21 0.65
CA ALA A 145 0.21 14.00 0.19
C ALA A 145 0.08 12.95 1.31
N ILE A 146 1.13 12.77 2.11
CA ILE A 146 1.15 11.90 3.30
C ILE A 146 0.10 12.39 4.31
N GLU A 147 0.13 13.69 4.64
CA GLU A 147 -0.80 14.29 5.61
C GLU A 147 -2.25 14.21 5.15
N LEU A 148 -2.54 14.47 3.87
CA LEU A 148 -3.89 14.36 3.31
C LEU A 148 -4.43 12.93 3.41
N THR A 149 -3.59 11.95 3.12
CA THR A 149 -3.91 10.53 3.27
C THR A 149 -4.19 10.16 4.72
N ALA A 150 -3.34 10.61 5.64
CA ALA A 150 -3.49 10.36 7.06
C ALA A 150 -4.80 10.95 7.61
N LYS A 151 -5.09 12.22 7.28
CA LYS A 151 -6.34 12.89 7.65
C LYS A 151 -7.57 12.13 7.15
N ALA A 152 -7.54 11.64 5.91
CA ALA A 152 -8.64 10.85 5.35
C ALA A 152 -8.88 9.55 6.12
N GLY A 153 -7.81 8.80 6.45
CA GLY A 153 -7.93 7.56 7.20
C GLY A 153 -8.35 7.78 8.66
N VAL A 154 -7.78 8.78 9.33
CA VAL A 154 -8.17 9.18 10.69
C VAL A 154 -9.64 9.60 10.74
N ALA A 155 -10.10 10.42 9.79
CA ALA A 155 -11.50 10.85 9.72
C ALA A 155 -12.46 9.67 9.49
N ALA A 156 -12.02 8.63 8.77
CA ALA A 156 -12.80 7.41 8.56
C ALA A 156 -12.68 6.40 9.72
N GLY A 157 -11.81 6.64 10.69
CA GLY A 157 -11.56 5.72 11.81
C GLY A 157 -10.82 4.44 11.42
N ILE A 158 -10.09 4.45 10.29
CA ILE A 158 -9.29 3.30 9.84
C ILE A 158 -7.81 3.48 10.19
N MET A 159 -7.08 2.37 10.27
CA MET A 159 -5.64 2.41 10.49
C MET A 159 -4.93 3.04 9.27
N VAL A 160 -3.97 3.93 9.55
CA VAL A 160 -3.05 4.47 8.53
C VAL A 160 -1.63 4.11 8.93
N GLY A 161 -1.02 3.23 8.14
CA GLY A 161 0.37 2.87 8.26
C GLY A 161 1.25 3.56 7.22
N MET A 162 2.55 3.37 7.34
CA MET A 162 3.52 3.67 6.30
C MET A 162 4.47 2.51 6.12
N CYS A 163 4.71 2.14 4.86
CA CYS A 163 5.75 1.22 4.46
C CYS A 163 6.74 1.92 3.53
N GLY A 164 7.97 1.42 3.51
CA GLY A 164 9.07 2.01 2.76
C GLY A 164 10.10 2.66 3.66
N GLU A 165 11.12 3.23 3.03
CA GLU A 165 12.34 3.64 3.73
C GLU A 165 12.10 4.84 4.66
N ALA A 166 11.17 5.72 4.29
CA ALA A 166 10.81 6.87 5.09
C ALA A 166 10.28 6.49 6.49
N ALA A 167 9.54 5.39 6.63
CA ALA A 167 9.01 4.95 7.92
C ALA A 167 10.12 4.67 8.96
N GLY A 168 11.34 4.35 8.50
CA GLY A 168 12.50 4.10 9.35
C GLY A 168 13.39 5.32 9.62
N ARG A 169 13.06 6.50 9.08
CA ARG A 169 13.86 7.73 9.21
C ARG A 169 13.59 8.44 10.55
N PRO A 170 14.54 8.45 11.51
CA PRO A 170 14.32 9.02 12.83
C PRO A 170 13.89 10.49 12.84
N ASP A 171 14.34 11.26 11.86
CA ASP A 171 14.03 12.68 11.69
C ASP A 171 12.58 12.93 11.23
N LEU A 172 11.92 11.95 10.62
CA LEU A 172 10.56 12.09 10.10
C LEU A 172 9.49 11.42 10.97
N ILE A 173 9.88 10.45 11.79
CA ILE A 173 8.96 9.71 12.68
C ILE A 173 8.04 10.64 13.51
N PRO A 174 8.55 11.72 14.16
CA PRO A 174 7.68 12.61 14.92
C PRO A 174 6.59 13.27 14.08
N ALA A 175 6.93 13.68 12.85
CA ALA A 175 5.97 14.29 11.92
C ALA A 175 4.90 13.28 11.50
N PHE A 176 5.29 12.04 11.18
CA PHE A 176 4.35 10.98 10.80
C PHE A 176 3.37 10.63 11.92
N ILE A 177 3.85 10.51 13.15
CA ILE A 177 2.99 10.27 14.32
C ILE A 177 2.06 11.47 14.53
N GLY A 178 2.56 12.70 14.45
CA GLY A 178 1.73 13.91 14.57
C GLY A 178 0.67 14.06 13.48
N MET A 179 0.87 13.44 12.31
CA MET A 179 -0.15 13.35 11.24
C MET A 179 -1.23 12.28 11.53
N GLY A 180 -1.04 11.44 12.54
CA GLY A 180 -1.98 10.39 12.93
C GLY A 180 -1.64 8.99 12.39
N LEU A 181 -0.42 8.75 11.90
CA LEU A 181 0.00 7.40 11.53
C LEU A 181 0.15 6.52 12.77
N THR A 182 -0.44 5.33 12.72
CA THR A 182 -0.47 4.38 13.84
C THR A 182 0.38 3.13 13.61
N GLU A 183 0.93 2.95 12.40
CA GLU A 183 1.84 1.86 12.06
C GLU A 183 3.03 2.37 11.23
N LEU A 184 4.25 2.01 11.64
CA LEU A 184 5.48 2.27 10.87
C LEU A 184 6.16 0.93 10.57
N SER A 185 6.15 0.54 9.30
CA SER A 185 6.73 -0.70 8.81
C SER A 185 8.06 -0.44 8.08
N MET A 186 9.12 -1.11 8.53
CA MET A 186 10.50 -0.83 8.11
C MET A 186 11.38 -2.08 8.14
N SER A 187 12.61 -1.96 7.64
CA SER A 187 13.59 -3.05 7.75
C SER A 187 13.88 -3.38 9.23
N PRO A 188 14.11 -4.67 9.57
CA PRO A 188 14.32 -5.07 10.96
C PRO A 188 15.44 -4.31 11.69
N ALA A 189 16.51 -3.95 10.96
CA ALA A 189 17.65 -3.20 11.50
C ALA A 189 17.27 -1.78 11.97
N SER A 190 16.22 -1.17 11.39
CA SER A 190 15.77 0.18 11.74
C SER A 190 14.84 0.20 12.95
N ILE A 191 14.22 -0.93 13.31
CA ILE A 191 13.17 -0.99 14.35
C ILE A 191 13.64 -0.45 15.70
N GLN A 192 14.83 -0.85 16.17
CA GLN A 192 15.33 -0.40 17.48
C GLN A 192 15.60 1.10 17.51
N ARG A 193 16.09 1.66 16.41
CA ARG A 193 16.32 3.09 16.28
C ARG A 193 15.00 3.87 16.28
N ALA A 194 14.02 3.41 15.51
CA ALA A 194 12.69 3.99 15.47
C ALA A 194 12.01 3.94 16.85
N LYS A 195 12.05 2.79 17.53
CA LYS A 195 11.53 2.65 18.90
C LYS A 195 12.18 3.63 19.86
N LYS A 196 13.51 3.81 19.79
CA LYS A 196 14.22 4.80 20.61
C LYS A 196 13.74 6.23 20.33
N THR A 197 13.54 6.59 19.05
CA THR A 197 12.97 7.89 18.68
C THR A 197 11.59 8.09 19.28
N ILE A 198 10.68 7.12 19.12
CA ILE A 198 9.31 7.20 19.64
C ILE A 198 9.31 7.30 21.16
N ALA A 199 10.12 6.49 21.86
CA ALA A 199 10.21 6.53 23.32
C ALA A 199 10.79 7.84 23.88
N ALA A 200 11.55 8.59 23.07
CA ALA A 200 12.08 9.89 23.43
C ALA A 200 11.10 11.05 23.12
N MET A 201 10.02 10.79 22.38
CA MET A 201 8.95 11.77 22.18
C MET A 201 8.20 11.94 23.51
N ALA A 202 7.96 13.19 23.91
CA ALA A 202 7.10 13.46 25.05
C ALA A 202 5.69 12.93 24.75
N PRO A 203 5.00 12.28 25.69
CA PRO A 203 3.60 11.93 25.47
C PRO A 203 2.81 13.23 25.26
N GLU A 204 2.06 13.30 24.16
CA GLU A 204 1.07 14.35 23.96
C GLU A 204 0.12 14.33 25.17
N ARG A 205 0.09 15.44 25.92
CA ARG A 205 -0.80 15.64 27.06
C ARG A 205 -2.19 16.00 26.60
#